data_AF-A0A9W6T039-F1
#
_entry.id   AF-A0A9W6T039-F1
#
_cell.length_a   1.000
_cell.length_b   1.000
_cell.length_c   1.000
_cell.angle_alpha   90.00
_cell.angle_beta   90.00
_cell.angle_gamma   90.00
#
_symmetry.space_group_name_H-M   'P 1'
#
loop_
_entity.id
_entity.type
_entity.pdbx_description
1 polymer ?
#
loop_
_entity_poly.entity_id
_entity_poly.type
_entity_poly.pdbx_seq_one_letter_code
_entity_poly.pdbx_strand_id
1 'polypeptide(L)'
;MDYIDNKSLKGDEDEGDEMISIDGDGGISETSIPNNSIFDPNNLLDIDLNTRLKNPPINPFGSNKKMISSNPIRIKRVSLQQQQQQQNQQQLQNDSTNDNSNNINGTGFNRDRRLSLPQQGRLVDYLDTQLLEIQRKFIKHLSLKEDEEKNQSVDSNSGTTPAPINQETIITEFTNISKLISSLYNVVNMIWFSIFQIRNVPCIYHNNLNVYSSVIDTTSATDTNLRMNSHGEQIVELQLIDPKSLFGQTNYLIKIMGDFIDYLSKYDIENFDQIIDILKFLAAIDNIISILIDQEGEPDKDQEFKVEDVSESIDIQELRNKINNVKIVNNTEKIRMESIITRTKLLITNKFDEFKNKSISEFNLNLKNEIINNKRKLSSNIKDEDNSTSNIDHQLKKGRNNLSHIFSEYEVLIGEVYEGIIDRTSI
;
A
#
# COMPACT_ATOMS: atom_id res chain seq x y z
N MET A 1 -21.39 49.85 29.69
CA MET A 1 -22.58 49.01 29.50
C MET A 1 -22.37 48.31 28.16
N ASP A 2 -22.05 47.02 28.06
CA ASP A 2 -22.46 45.91 28.93
C ASP A 2 -21.37 44.84 29.09
N TYR A 3 -21.36 44.27 30.30
CA TYR A 3 -20.58 43.14 30.75
C TYR A 3 -21.13 41.84 30.13
N ILE A 4 -20.25 40.93 29.70
CA ILE A 4 -20.61 39.53 29.43
C ILE A 4 -19.91 38.67 30.47
N ASP A 5 -20.72 38.16 31.40
CA ASP A 5 -20.39 37.15 32.41
C ASP A 5 -20.15 35.79 31.75
N ASN A 6 -18.96 35.22 31.91
CA ASN A 6 -18.71 33.80 31.67
C ASN A 6 -18.84 33.04 32.98
N LYS A 7 -20.00 32.37 33.12
CA LYS A 7 -20.31 31.44 34.20
C LYS A 7 -19.38 30.23 34.17
N SER A 8 -18.70 30.05 35.29
CA SER A 8 -18.03 28.84 35.74
C SER A 8 -19.04 27.69 35.89
N LEU A 9 -18.79 26.58 35.20
CA LEU A 9 -19.47 25.30 35.38
C LEU A 9 -18.48 24.36 36.08
N LYS A 10 -18.69 24.19 37.39
CA LYS A 10 -18.25 23.02 38.15
C LYS A 10 -19.13 21.85 37.72
N GLY A 11 -18.50 20.75 37.32
CA GLY A 11 -19.15 19.46 37.10
C GLY A 11 -18.36 18.43 37.89
N ASP A 12 -19.06 17.79 38.81
CA ASP A 12 -18.55 16.97 39.89
C ASP A 12 -18.11 15.56 39.42
N GLU A 13 -17.17 15.06 40.22
CA GLU A 13 -16.80 13.69 40.56
C GLU A 13 -17.83 12.59 40.22
N ASP A 14 -17.36 11.50 39.62
CA ASP A 14 -17.81 10.14 39.95
C ASP A 14 -16.69 9.14 39.62
N GLU A 15 -16.02 8.68 40.68
CA GLU A 15 -15.07 7.57 40.69
C GLU A 15 -15.85 6.24 40.76
N GLY A 16 -15.74 5.43 39.71
CA GLY A 16 -16.28 4.07 39.66
C GLY A 16 -15.15 3.06 39.46
N ASP A 17 -14.56 2.60 40.56
CA ASP A 17 -13.63 1.47 40.61
C ASP A 17 -14.39 0.15 40.43
N GLU A 18 -14.35 -0.42 39.22
CA GLU A 18 -14.71 -1.83 39.00
C GLU A 18 -13.45 -2.70 39.04
N MET A 19 -13.24 -3.35 40.19
CA MET A 19 -12.33 -4.48 40.35
C MET A 19 -12.91 -5.72 39.64
N ILE A 20 -12.30 -6.13 38.53
CA ILE A 20 -12.53 -7.44 37.92
C ILE A 20 -11.41 -8.39 38.33
N SER A 21 -11.73 -9.31 39.24
CA SER A 21 -10.93 -10.48 39.57
C SER A 21 -11.26 -11.60 38.58
N ILE A 22 -10.28 -12.04 37.78
CA ILE A 22 -10.38 -13.28 36.99
C ILE A 22 -9.30 -14.22 37.49
N ASP A 23 -9.73 -15.13 38.38
CA ASP A 23 -9.05 -16.39 38.62
C ASP A 23 -9.41 -17.36 37.47
N GLY A 24 -8.40 -17.91 36.82
CA GLY A 24 -8.56 -18.77 35.66
C GLY A 24 -7.37 -19.72 35.48
N ASP A 25 -7.26 -20.65 36.42
CA ASP A 25 -6.40 -21.84 36.38
C ASP A 25 -6.77 -22.73 35.19
N GLY A 26 -5.78 -23.24 34.44
CA GLY A 26 -6.05 -23.94 33.19
C GLY A 26 -4.85 -24.52 32.46
N GLY A 27 -4.32 -25.64 32.98
CA GLY A 27 -4.08 -26.84 32.17
C GLY A 27 -2.99 -26.81 31.10
N ILE A 28 -1.80 -27.22 31.50
CA ILE A 28 -0.69 -27.64 30.62
C ILE A 28 -1.10 -28.95 29.94
N SER A 29 -1.14 -28.99 28.60
CA SER A 29 -1.16 -30.24 27.84
C SER A 29 0.06 -30.31 26.93
N GLU A 30 0.99 -31.19 27.31
CA GLU A 30 2.16 -31.57 26.54
C GLU A 30 1.71 -32.25 25.25
N THR A 31 2.10 -31.69 24.10
CA THR A 31 2.04 -32.38 22.81
C THR A 31 3.45 -32.61 22.30
N SER A 32 3.73 -33.89 22.09
CA SER A 32 4.97 -34.50 21.64
C SER A 32 5.41 -34.02 20.26
N ILE A 33 6.66 -33.55 20.15
CA ILE A 33 7.36 -33.24 18.90
C ILE A 33 8.13 -34.49 18.43
N PRO A 34 8.07 -34.88 17.15
CA PRO A 34 8.83 -36.00 16.64
C PRO A 34 10.30 -35.62 16.37
N ASN A 35 11.19 -36.49 16.88
CA ASN A 35 12.61 -36.55 16.54
C ASN A 35 12.82 -36.83 15.05
N ASN A 36 13.59 -35.97 14.36
CA ASN A 36 14.48 -36.39 13.26
C ASN A 36 15.35 -35.23 12.75
N SER A 37 16.64 -35.24 13.09
CA SER A 37 17.77 -35.27 12.14
C SER A 37 19.04 -34.89 12.90
N ILE A 38 19.88 -35.91 13.06
CA ILE A 38 21.22 -35.83 13.64
C ILE A 38 22.10 -35.04 12.66
N PHE A 39 22.47 -33.82 13.05
CA PHE A 39 23.53 -33.04 12.40
C PHE A 39 24.87 -33.58 12.89
N ASP A 40 25.66 -34.14 11.98
CA ASP A 40 27.03 -34.61 12.24
C ASP A 40 28.00 -33.43 12.08
N PRO A 41 28.66 -32.95 13.15
CA PRO A 41 29.52 -31.78 13.12
C PRO A 41 30.91 -32.03 12.48
N ASN A 42 31.20 -33.22 11.96
CA ASN A 42 32.52 -33.57 11.44
C ASN A 42 32.70 -33.43 9.92
N ASN A 43 31.70 -32.94 9.18
CA ASN A 43 31.75 -32.82 7.71
C ASN A 43 31.96 -31.39 7.19
N LEU A 44 32.84 -30.62 7.85
CA LEU A 44 33.10 -29.20 7.56
C LEU A 44 34.33 -28.93 6.67
N LEU A 45 34.84 -29.93 5.93
CA LEU A 45 36.09 -29.79 5.15
C LEU A 45 36.08 -30.39 3.72
N ASP A 46 34.93 -30.62 3.12
CA ASP A 46 34.84 -30.88 1.67
C ASP A 46 34.42 -29.60 0.93
N ILE A 47 35.34 -28.63 0.86
CA ILE A 47 35.25 -27.49 -0.07
C ILE A 47 36.12 -27.83 -1.28
N ASP A 48 35.46 -28.43 -2.27
CA ASP A 48 36.03 -28.78 -3.56
C ASP A 48 36.34 -27.49 -4.37
N LEU A 49 37.62 -27.16 -4.50
CA LEU A 49 38.11 -25.87 -5.01
C LEU A 49 38.11 -25.75 -6.55
N ASN A 50 37.57 -26.72 -7.29
CA ASN A 50 37.79 -26.85 -8.73
C ASN A 50 36.62 -26.41 -9.66
N THR A 51 35.58 -25.74 -9.17
CA THR A 51 34.44 -25.28 -10.00
C THR A 51 34.43 -23.77 -10.32
N ARG A 52 35.56 -23.08 -10.16
CA ARG A 52 35.65 -21.60 -10.21
C ARG A 52 35.71 -20.94 -11.60
N LEU A 53 35.20 -21.55 -12.66
CA LEU A 53 35.09 -20.89 -13.97
C LEU A 53 33.72 -21.15 -14.58
N LYS A 54 32.90 -20.09 -14.68
CA LYS A 54 31.60 -19.95 -15.39
C LYS A 54 30.30 -20.00 -14.57
N ASN A 55 30.26 -19.43 -13.37
CA ASN A 55 28.98 -19.01 -12.81
C ASN A 55 28.80 -17.49 -13.01
N PRO A 56 27.72 -17.02 -13.66
CA PRO A 56 27.39 -15.60 -13.73
C PRO A 56 27.22 -15.04 -12.31
N PRO A 57 27.34 -13.70 -12.11
CA PRO A 57 27.22 -13.08 -10.80
C PRO A 57 25.96 -13.59 -10.10
N ILE A 58 26.16 -14.14 -8.90
CA ILE A 58 25.09 -14.60 -8.03
C ILE A 58 24.22 -13.38 -7.73
N ASN A 59 22.94 -13.44 -8.13
CA ASN A 59 21.95 -12.46 -7.73
C ASN A 59 21.98 -12.36 -6.19
N PRO A 60 22.30 -11.20 -5.59
CA PRO A 60 22.37 -11.05 -4.14
C PRO A 60 21.02 -11.29 -3.44
N PHE A 61 19.92 -11.35 -4.20
CA PHE A 61 18.58 -11.64 -3.69
C PHE A 61 18.19 -13.12 -3.74
N GLY A 62 19.11 -14.03 -4.08
CA GLY A 62 18.81 -15.46 -4.18
C GLY A 62 17.91 -15.78 -5.38
N SER A 63 17.75 -17.07 -5.68
CA SER A 63 16.78 -17.49 -6.68
C SER A 63 15.40 -17.54 -6.00
N ASN A 64 14.55 -16.57 -6.31
CA ASN A 64 13.16 -16.40 -5.87
C ASN A 64 12.21 -17.54 -6.33
N LYS A 65 12.67 -18.79 -6.37
CA LYS A 65 11.87 -19.97 -6.77
C LYS A 65 10.72 -20.30 -5.81
N LYS A 66 10.71 -19.73 -4.60
CA LYS A 66 9.60 -19.82 -3.64
C LYS A 66 8.77 -18.53 -3.52
N MET A 67 9.15 -17.47 -4.24
CA MET A 67 8.39 -16.22 -4.36
C MET A 67 7.68 -16.11 -5.72
N ILE A 68 7.49 -17.24 -6.40
CA ILE A 68 6.48 -17.30 -7.46
C ILE A 68 5.16 -17.19 -6.70
N SER A 69 4.61 -16.00 -6.76
CA SER A 69 3.41 -15.55 -6.06
C SER A 69 2.32 -16.62 -6.10
N SER A 70 1.48 -16.60 -5.07
CA SER A 70 0.06 -16.93 -5.22
C SER A 70 -0.40 -16.68 -6.66
N ASN A 71 -1.05 -17.67 -7.28
CA ASN A 71 -1.52 -17.58 -8.66
C ASN A 71 -2.05 -16.17 -8.91
N PRO A 72 -1.50 -15.40 -9.87
CA PRO A 72 -1.82 -14.00 -10.02
C PRO A 72 -3.33 -13.87 -10.11
N ILE A 73 -3.90 -12.98 -9.28
CA ILE A 73 -5.34 -12.71 -9.27
C ILE A 73 -5.76 -12.44 -10.71
N ARG A 74 -6.58 -13.35 -11.26
CA ARG A 74 -6.99 -13.27 -12.65
C ARG A 74 -8.08 -12.20 -12.75
N ILE A 75 -7.77 -11.11 -13.44
CA ILE A 75 -8.77 -10.11 -13.81
C ILE A 75 -9.63 -10.75 -14.90
N LYS A 76 -10.81 -11.27 -14.51
CA LYS A 76 -11.76 -11.79 -15.49
C LYS A 76 -12.54 -10.61 -16.06
N ARG A 77 -12.20 -10.24 -17.31
CA ARG A 77 -12.96 -9.25 -18.06
C ARG A 77 -14.21 -9.92 -18.61
N VAL A 78 -15.37 -9.55 -18.08
CA VAL A 78 -16.63 -10.01 -18.66
C VAL A 78 -16.85 -9.22 -19.93
N SER A 79 -16.72 -9.86 -21.10
CA SER A 79 -17.02 -9.19 -22.35
C SER A 79 -18.49 -8.78 -22.37
N LEU A 80 -18.80 -7.62 -22.95
CA LEU A 80 -20.17 -7.10 -23.06
C LEU A 80 -21.13 -8.15 -23.64
N GLN A 81 -20.62 -8.96 -24.58
CA GLN A 81 -21.35 -10.03 -25.25
C GLN A 81 -21.66 -11.20 -24.32
N GLN A 82 -20.71 -11.61 -23.46
CA GLN A 82 -20.94 -12.66 -22.47
C GLN A 82 -21.93 -12.20 -21.39
N GLN A 83 -21.92 -10.91 -21.04
CA GLN A 83 -22.89 -10.31 -20.15
C GLN A 83 -24.30 -10.28 -20.77
N GLN A 84 -24.42 -9.92 -22.05
CA GLN A 84 -25.70 -9.97 -22.79
C GLN A 84 -26.24 -11.40 -22.94
N GLN A 85 -25.37 -12.38 -23.20
CA GLN A 85 -25.79 -13.79 -23.28
C GLN A 85 -26.32 -14.32 -21.95
N GLN A 86 -25.67 -13.99 -20.82
CA GLN A 86 -26.17 -14.36 -19.49
C GLN A 86 -27.52 -13.69 -19.20
N GLN A 87 -27.73 -12.45 -19.65
CA GLN A 87 -29.02 -11.76 -19.52
C GLN A 87 -30.12 -12.42 -20.37
N ASN A 88 -29.82 -12.79 -21.63
CA ASN A 88 -30.78 -13.48 -22.49
C ASN A 88 -31.16 -14.86 -21.92
N GLN A 89 -30.20 -15.59 -21.32
CA GLN A 89 -30.50 -16.87 -20.66
C GLN A 89 -31.35 -16.69 -19.39
N GLN A 90 -31.18 -15.60 -18.64
CA GLN A 90 -32.03 -15.30 -17.48
C GLN A 90 -33.43 -14.81 -17.88
N GLN A 91 -33.56 -14.08 -18.99
CA GLN A 91 -34.87 -13.66 -19.52
C GLN A 91 -35.66 -14.87 -20.04
N LEU A 92 -35.02 -15.81 -20.74
CA LEU A 92 -35.66 -17.05 -21.23
C LEU A 92 -36.16 -17.96 -20.11
N GLN A 93 -35.63 -17.85 -18.88
CA GLN A 93 -36.14 -18.59 -17.71
C GLN A 93 -37.32 -17.89 -17.01
N ASN A 94 -37.48 -16.58 -17.19
CA ASN A 94 -38.54 -15.80 -16.54
C ASN A 94 -39.83 -15.69 -17.38
N ASP A 95 -39.80 -16.02 -18.67
CA ASP A 95 -40.96 -15.95 -19.58
C ASP A 95 -41.99 -17.09 -19.41
N SER A 96 -41.80 -18.01 -18.46
CA SER A 96 -42.74 -19.13 -18.22
C SER A 96 -43.75 -18.91 -17.09
N THR A 97 -43.82 -17.72 -16.47
CA THR A 97 -44.85 -17.38 -15.49
C THR A 97 -45.60 -16.11 -15.86
N ASN A 98 -46.90 -16.30 -16.08
CA ASN A 98 -47.92 -15.42 -16.62
C ASN A 98 -48.15 -14.04 -15.95
N ASP A 99 -48.69 -13.17 -16.80
CA ASP A 99 -49.77 -12.19 -16.62
C ASP A 99 -49.55 -10.83 -15.93
N ASN A 100 -49.72 -9.81 -16.78
CA ASN A 100 -50.39 -8.53 -16.52
C ASN A 100 -49.89 -7.69 -15.34
N SER A 101 -48.83 -6.93 -15.60
CA SER A 101 -48.73 -5.56 -15.09
C SER A 101 -48.01 -4.67 -16.08
N ASN A 102 -48.76 -3.75 -16.67
CA ASN A 102 -48.20 -2.55 -17.25
C ASN A 102 -47.29 -1.84 -16.23
N ASN A 103 -46.25 -1.22 -16.77
CA ASN A 103 -45.55 -0.07 -16.24
C ASN A 103 -44.30 -0.27 -15.35
N ILE A 104 -43.20 0.24 -15.93
CA ILE A 104 -42.01 0.83 -15.29
C ILE A 104 -41.05 -0.22 -14.70
N ASN A 105 -39.75 -0.05 -14.97
CA ASN A 105 -38.60 -0.82 -14.46
C ASN A 105 -38.06 -1.93 -15.38
N GLY A 106 -37.76 -1.59 -16.63
CA GLY A 106 -36.67 -2.28 -17.34
C GLY A 106 -35.36 -2.07 -16.58
N THR A 107 -34.87 -3.12 -15.93
CA THR A 107 -33.58 -3.22 -15.23
C THR A 107 -32.40 -3.22 -16.22
N GLY A 108 -32.34 -2.18 -17.06
CA GLY A 108 -31.22 -1.88 -17.94
C GLY A 108 -30.03 -1.40 -17.12
N PHE A 109 -29.29 -2.34 -16.53
CA PHE A 109 -28.05 -2.09 -15.78
C PHE A 109 -26.85 -1.70 -16.66
N ASN A 110 -27.06 -1.53 -17.97
CA ASN A 110 -26.09 -0.96 -18.91
C ASN A 110 -26.46 0.48 -19.29
N ARG A 111 -26.82 1.30 -18.30
CA ARG A 111 -26.72 2.75 -18.52
C ARG A 111 -25.24 3.06 -18.61
N ASP A 112 -24.83 3.66 -19.71
CA ASP A 112 -23.48 4.19 -19.94
C ASP A 112 -22.97 4.81 -18.64
N ARG A 113 -22.00 4.16 -18.00
CA ARG A 113 -21.41 4.57 -16.70
C ARG A 113 -20.58 5.85 -16.82
N ARG A 114 -20.87 6.64 -17.84
CA ARG A 114 -20.23 7.91 -18.08
C ARG A 114 -20.85 8.90 -17.12
N LEU A 115 -20.03 9.46 -16.25
CA LEU A 115 -20.40 10.64 -15.49
C LEU A 115 -20.94 11.68 -16.47
N SER A 116 -22.11 12.26 -16.19
CA SER A 116 -22.65 13.35 -16.99
C SER A 116 -21.67 14.54 -16.99
N LEU A 117 -21.68 15.37 -18.03
CA LEU A 117 -20.74 16.50 -18.13
C LEU A 117 -20.72 17.41 -16.87
N PRO A 118 -21.86 17.73 -16.22
CA PRO A 118 -21.84 18.45 -14.95
C PRO A 118 -21.20 17.67 -13.79
N GLN A 119 -21.37 16.34 -13.75
CA GLN A 119 -20.69 15.49 -12.76
C GLN A 119 -19.18 15.42 -13.00
N GLN A 120 -18.74 15.39 -14.26
CA GLN A 120 -17.32 15.45 -14.62
C GLN A 120 -16.70 16.76 -14.14
N GLY A 121 -17.38 17.90 -14.37
CA GLY A 121 -16.93 19.21 -13.87
C GLY A 121 -16.80 19.24 -12.35
N ARG A 122 -17.81 18.75 -11.62
CA ARG A 122 -17.74 18.66 -10.14
C ARG A 122 -16.62 17.75 -9.64
N LEU A 123 -16.34 16.65 -10.34
CA LEU A 123 -15.23 15.78 -9.99
C LEU A 123 -13.89 16.51 -10.19
N VAL A 124 -13.70 17.19 -11.31
CA VAL A 124 -12.50 18.00 -11.58
C VAL A 124 -12.30 19.06 -10.49
N ASP A 125 -13.34 19.85 -10.19
CA ASP A 125 -13.28 20.88 -9.15
C ASP A 125 -12.92 20.29 -7.77
N TYR A 126 -13.49 19.12 -7.45
CA TYR A 126 -13.16 18.38 -6.23
C TYR A 126 -11.70 17.94 -6.20
N LEU A 127 -11.21 17.29 -7.26
CA LEU A 127 -9.83 16.80 -7.35
C LEU A 127 -8.84 17.95 -7.25
N ASP A 128 -9.08 19.06 -7.97
CA ASP A 128 -8.22 20.25 -7.93
C ASP A 128 -8.20 20.88 -6.54
N THR A 129 -9.36 20.98 -5.88
CA THR A 129 -9.46 21.50 -4.51
C THR A 129 -8.67 20.63 -3.52
N GLN A 130 -8.83 19.30 -3.59
CA GLN A 130 -8.13 18.37 -2.71
C GLN A 130 -6.62 18.39 -2.93
N LEU A 131 -6.17 18.36 -4.19
CA LEU A 131 -4.74 18.44 -4.50
C LEU A 131 -4.13 19.77 -4.07
N LEU A 132 -4.85 20.88 -4.23
CA LEU A 132 -4.40 22.18 -3.75
C LEU A 132 -4.32 22.23 -2.21
N GLU A 133 -5.25 21.61 -1.51
CA GLU A 133 -5.21 21.50 -0.05
C GLU A 133 -3.98 20.69 0.41
N ILE A 134 -3.72 19.55 -0.21
CA ILE A 134 -2.54 18.72 0.02
C ILE A 134 -1.25 19.51 -0.22
N GLN A 135 -1.17 20.23 -1.34
CA GLN A 135 -0.03 21.08 -1.67
C GLN A 135 0.18 22.20 -0.65
N ARG A 136 -0.89 22.84 -0.16
CA ARG A 136 -0.79 23.87 0.89
C ARG A 136 -0.29 23.30 2.21
N LYS A 137 -0.79 22.11 2.60
CA LYS A 137 -0.31 21.38 3.78
C LYS A 137 1.19 21.07 3.65
N PHE A 138 1.63 20.65 2.48
CA PHE A 138 3.04 20.40 2.19
C PHE A 138 3.91 21.67 2.26
N ILE A 139 3.49 22.77 1.63
CA ILE A 139 4.22 24.05 1.70
C ILE A 139 4.34 24.54 3.15
N LYS A 140 3.27 24.39 3.94
CA LYS A 140 3.28 24.73 5.36
C LYS A 140 4.28 23.86 6.14
N HIS A 141 4.35 22.56 5.85
CA HIS A 141 5.36 21.68 6.43
C HIS A 141 6.79 22.15 6.12
N LEU A 142 7.08 22.52 4.86
CA LEU A 142 8.39 23.06 4.48
C LEU A 142 8.74 24.35 5.23
N SER A 143 7.78 25.26 5.38
CA SER A 143 7.98 26.51 6.11
C SER A 143 8.31 26.25 7.59
N LEU A 144 7.61 25.31 8.24
CA LEU A 144 7.86 24.95 9.63
C LEU A 144 9.25 24.32 9.81
N LYS A 145 9.64 23.44 8.89
CA LYS A 145 10.97 22.79 8.91
C LYS A 145 12.11 23.82 8.79
N GLU A 146 11.96 24.81 7.92
CA GLU A 146 12.97 25.87 7.74
C GLU A 146 13.13 26.74 9.00
N ASP A 147 12.04 27.01 9.72
CA ASP A 147 12.06 27.79 10.96
C ASP A 147 12.73 27.01 12.11
N GLU A 148 12.49 25.69 12.20
CA GLU A 148 13.15 24.80 13.16
C GLU A 148 14.68 24.76 12.95
N GLU A 149 15.13 24.65 11.70
CA GLU A 149 16.56 24.64 11.35
C GLU A 149 17.24 25.97 11.72
N LYS A 150 16.57 27.12 11.51
CA LYS A 150 17.08 28.43 11.90
C LYS A 150 17.19 28.58 13.41
N ASN A 151 16.17 28.16 14.16
CA ASN A 151 16.17 28.27 15.62
C ASN A 151 17.25 27.40 16.28
N GLN A 152 17.49 26.18 15.76
CA GLN A 152 18.59 25.34 16.26
C GLN A 152 19.98 25.97 16.11
N SER A 153 20.18 26.86 15.13
CA SER A 153 21.47 27.52 14.91
C SER A 153 21.78 28.67 15.88
N VAL A 154 20.77 29.24 16.56
CA VAL A 154 20.90 30.47 17.36
C VAL A 154 21.08 30.20 18.85
N ASP A 155 20.54 29.09 19.38
CA ASP A 155 20.38 28.89 20.84
C ASP A 155 21.51 28.13 21.55
N SER A 156 22.71 28.04 20.98
CA SER A 156 23.86 27.49 21.71
C SER A 156 24.35 28.39 22.87
N ASN A 157 23.83 29.61 23.06
CA ASN A 157 24.34 30.58 24.05
C ASN A 157 23.30 31.33 24.91
N SER A 158 21.99 31.13 24.76
CA SER A 158 20.95 31.89 25.51
C SER A 158 20.14 31.00 26.44
N GLY A 159 20.49 30.97 27.73
CA GLY A 159 19.81 30.21 28.79
C GLY A 159 18.44 30.75 29.22
N THR A 160 17.57 31.16 28.29
CA THR A 160 16.24 31.70 28.61
C THR A 160 15.16 30.79 28.03
N THR A 161 14.59 29.93 28.86
CA THR A 161 13.52 28.98 28.53
C THR A 161 12.20 29.70 28.28
N PRO A 162 11.64 29.70 27.05
CA PRO A 162 10.29 30.19 26.80
C PRO A 162 9.25 29.13 27.23
N ALA A 163 8.08 29.57 27.69
CA ALA A 163 6.99 28.69 28.13
C ALA A 163 6.41 27.87 26.95
N PRO A 164 6.31 26.52 27.05
CA PRO A 164 5.93 25.66 25.93
C PRO A 164 4.56 25.02 26.16
N ILE A 165 3.45 25.52 25.58
CA ILE A 165 2.16 24.81 25.81
C ILE A 165 1.27 24.58 24.56
N ASN A 166 1.40 25.27 23.42
CA ASN A 166 0.43 25.06 22.30
C ASN A 166 0.98 24.88 20.87
N GLN A 167 2.30 24.86 20.67
CA GLN A 167 2.85 24.76 19.30
C GLN A 167 3.09 23.31 18.83
N GLU A 168 3.36 22.37 19.73
CA GLU A 168 3.71 20.99 19.37
C GLU A 168 2.58 20.24 18.68
N THR A 169 1.33 20.39 19.14
CA THR A 169 0.17 19.71 18.54
C THR A 169 -0.07 20.15 17.09
N ILE A 170 0.15 21.43 16.78
CA ILE A 170 -0.02 21.96 15.43
C ILE A 170 1.08 21.41 14.51
N ILE A 171 2.32 21.28 14.99
CA ILE A 171 3.45 20.78 14.18
C ILE A 171 3.21 19.32 13.77
N THR A 172 2.80 18.46 14.70
CA THR A 172 2.54 17.03 14.43
C THR A 172 1.45 16.78 13.37
N GLU A 173 0.55 17.74 13.14
CA GLU A 173 -0.48 17.61 12.12
C GLU A 173 0.07 17.74 10.70
N PHE A 174 1.04 18.63 10.48
CA PHE A 174 1.60 18.92 9.15
C PHE A 174 2.87 18.11 8.86
N THR A 175 3.56 17.60 9.88
CA THR A 175 4.79 16.83 9.73
C THR A 175 4.57 15.35 9.43
N ASN A 176 3.39 14.81 9.74
CA ASN A 176 3.16 13.37 9.58
C ASN A 176 2.86 12.99 8.13
N ILE A 177 3.80 12.29 7.49
CA ILE A 177 3.66 11.77 6.13
C ILE A 177 2.45 10.83 5.96
N SER A 178 2.05 10.06 6.98
CA SER A 178 0.89 9.18 6.92
C SER A 178 -0.41 9.95 6.66
N LYS A 179 -0.56 11.16 7.22
CA LYS A 179 -1.73 12.03 6.97
C LYS A 179 -1.76 12.53 5.53
N LEU A 180 -0.60 12.89 4.99
CA LEU A 180 -0.44 13.30 3.60
C LEU A 180 -0.79 12.14 2.65
N ILE A 181 -0.24 10.96 2.90
CA ILE A 181 -0.51 9.75 2.14
C ILE A 181 -1.99 9.38 2.20
N SER A 182 -2.61 9.43 3.38
CA SER A 182 -4.06 9.19 3.52
C SER A 182 -4.88 10.17 2.68
N SER A 183 -4.49 11.45 2.64
CA SER A 183 -5.16 12.47 1.82
C SER A 183 -5.00 12.17 0.33
N LEU A 184 -3.79 11.81 -0.13
CA LEU A 184 -3.54 11.41 -1.52
C LEU A 184 -4.30 10.13 -1.89
N TYR A 185 -4.33 9.14 -0.99
CA TYR A 185 -5.04 7.89 -1.18
C TYR A 185 -6.54 8.12 -1.39
N ASN A 186 -7.14 9.05 -0.66
CA ASN A 186 -8.54 9.44 -0.87
C ASN A 186 -8.78 10.02 -2.26
N VAL A 187 -7.88 10.86 -2.76
CA VAL A 187 -7.96 11.41 -4.14
C VAL A 187 -7.84 10.28 -5.16
N VAL A 188 -6.90 9.35 -4.96
CA VAL A 188 -6.71 8.18 -5.83
C VAL A 188 -7.95 7.27 -5.82
N ASN A 189 -8.55 7.02 -4.66
CA ASN A 189 -9.81 6.27 -4.54
C ASN A 189 -10.97 6.95 -5.25
N MET A 190 -11.05 8.29 -5.20
CA MET A 190 -12.07 9.03 -5.93
C MET A 190 -11.87 8.95 -7.45
N ILE A 191 -10.62 8.96 -7.93
CA ILE A 191 -10.29 8.70 -9.33
C ILE A 191 -10.70 7.28 -9.71
N TRP A 192 -10.31 6.28 -8.92
CA TRP A 192 -10.67 4.89 -9.13
C TRP A 192 -12.19 4.68 -9.19
N PHE A 193 -12.91 5.24 -8.21
CA PHE A 193 -14.36 5.18 -8.15
C PHE A 193 -14.99 5.83 -9.39
N SER A 194 -14.43 6.94 -9.89
CA SER A 194 -14.94 7.57 -11.10
C SER A 194 -14.82 6.70 -12.35
N ILE A 195 -13.79 5.84 -12.42
CA ILE A 195 -13.51 4.95 -13.55
C ILE A 195 -14.36 3.68 -13.46
N PHE A 196 -14.33 2.99 -12.30
CA PHE A 196 -14.88 1.65 -12.17
C PHE A 196 -16.21 1.60 -11.39
N GLN A 197 -16.58 2.67 -10.69
CA GLN A 197 -17.70 2.70 -9.75
C GLN A 197 -17.56 1.67 -8.62
N ILE A 198 -16.31 1.40 -8.23
CA ILE A 198 -15.92 0.51 -7.13
C ILE A 198 -15.28 1.37 -6.05
N ARG A 199 -15.69 1.20 -4.79
CA ARG A 199 -15.23 2.05 -3.67
C ARG A 199 -13.73 1.94 -3.41
N ASN A 200 -13.21 0.72 -3.44
CA ASN A 200 -11.85 0.41 -3.04
C ASN A 200 -11.02 -0.10 -4.22
N VAL A 201 -9.76 0.31 -4.29
CA VAL A 201 -8.78 -0.23 -5.24
C VAL A 201 -8.44 -1.65 -4.78
N PRO A 202 -8.63 -2.68 -5.63
CA PRO A 202 -8.25 -4.04 -5.27
C PRO A 202 -6.73 -4.14 -5.21
N CYS A 203 -6.21 -4.73 -4.12
CA CYS A 203 -4.79 -5.02 -3.98
C CYS A 203 -4.46 -6.35 -4.68
N ILE A 204 -4.42 -6.34 -6.02
CA ILE A 204 -4.32 -7.56 -6.84
C ILE A 204 -2.93 -8.19 -6.73
N TYR A 205 -1.90 -7.35 -6.80
CA TYR A 205 -0.53 -7.82 -7.00
C TYR A 205 0.32 -7.84 -5.74
N HIS A 206 -0.17 -7.24 -4.66
CA HIS A 206 0.59 -7.02 -3.43
C HIS A 206 -0.14 -7.60 -2.22
N ASN A 207 -0.68 -8.83 -2.35
CA ASN A 207 -1.43 -9.50 -1.29
C ASN A 207 -0.64 -9.63 0.03
N ASN A 208 0.69 -9.67 -0.05
CA ASN A 208 1.57 -9.73 1.11
C ASN A 208 1.47 -8.46 1.98
N LEU A 209 1.17 -7.29 1.38
CA LEU A 209 0.96 -6.05 2.14
C LEU A 209 -0.33 -6.07 2.96
N ASN A 210 -1.34 -6.86 2.56
CA ASN A 210 -2.59 -6.96 3.30
C ASN A 210 -2.41 -7.68 4.64
N VAL A 211 -1.39 -8.55 4.77
CA VAL A 211 -1.08 -9.28 6.01
C VAL A 211 -0.75 -8.32 7.16
N TYR A 212 -0.13 -7.17 6.84
CA TYR A 212 0.24 -6.14 7.82
C TYR A 212 -0.86 -5.09 8.04
N SER A 213 -2.01 -5.24 7.40
CA SER A 213 -3.12 -4.27 7.43
C SER A 213 -4.28 -4.73 8.31
N SER A 214 -4.02 -5.05 9.57
CA SER A 214 -5.09 -5.35 10.53
C SER A 214 -5.83 -4.10 11.04
N VAL A 215 -5.33 -2.89 10.75
CA VAL A 215 -5.76 -1.67 11.46
C VAL A 215 -6.57 -0.67 10.62
N ILE A 216 -6.46 -0.66 9.28
CA ILE A 216 -7.02 0.47 8.50
C ILE A 216 -8.45 0.26 7.99
N ASP A 217 -8.93 -0.97 7.74
CA ASP A 217 -10.33 -1.13 7.30
C ASP A 217 -10.96 -2.46 7.72
N THR A 218 -11.60 -2.44 8.90
CA THR A 218 -12.65 -3.41 9.29
C THR A 218 -14.01 -3.06 8.68
N THR A 219 -14.07 -2.11 7.74
CA THR A 219 -15.29 -1.73 7.02
C THR A 219 -15.67 -2.82 6.00
N SER A 220 -16.22 -3.90 6.54
CA SER A 220 -17.04 -4.95 5.91
C SER A 220 -16.60 -5.44 4.53
N ALA A 221 -16.10 -6.68 4.50
CA ALA A 221 -15.85 -7.50 3.30
C ALA A 221 -17.05 -7.70 2.35
N THR A 222 -18.18 -7.02 2.57
CA THR A 222 -19.42 -7.14 1.80
C THR A 222 -19.43 -6.32 0.52
N ASP A 223 -18.55 -5.32 0.36
CA ASP A 223 -18.65 -4.35 -0.75
C ASP A 223 -17.68 -4.60 -1.90
N THR A 224 -16.70 -5.46 -1.73
CA THR A 224 -15.79 -5.82 -2.82
C THR A 224 -16.38 -6.98 -3.62
N ASN A 225 -16.56 -6.80 -4.93
CA ASN A 225 -16.90 -7.87 -5.90
C ASN A 225 -15.80 -8.95 -6.05
N LEU A 226 -15.00 -9.17 -4.99
CA LEU A 226 -13.99 -10.21 -4.89
C LEU A 226 -14.71 -11.55 -4.72
N ARG A 227 -14.79 -12.32 -5.81
CA ARG A 227 -15.29 -13.69 -5.76
C ARG A 227 -14.09 -14.62 -5.67
N MET A 228 -14.07 -15.51 -4.69
CA MET A 228 -13.15 -16.64 -4.70
C MET A 228 -13.65 -17.64 -5.74
N ASN A 229 -12.79 -18.04 -6.67
CA ASN A 229 -13.12 -19.12 -7.58
C ASN A 229 -13.03 -20.48 -6.86
N SER A 230 -13.44 -21.55 -7.53
CA SER A 230 -13.37 -22.92 -7.00
C SER A 230 -11.96 -23.40 -6.64
N HIS A 231 -10.93 -22.67 -7.07
CA HIS A 231 -9.51 -22.94 -6.80
C HIS A 231 -8.94 -22.06 -5.68
N GLY A 232 -9.77 -21.25 -5.03
CA GLY A 232 -9.34 -20.33 -3.97
C GLY A 232 -8.60 -19.08 -4.48
N GLU A 233 -8.63 -18.82 -5.78
CA GLU A 233 -8.07 -17.60 -6.35
C GLU A 233 -9.10 -16.48 -6.26
N GLN A 234 -8.65 -15.29 -5.84
CA GLN A 234 -9.47 -14.10 -5.91
C GLN A 234 -9.63 -13.72 -7.39
N ILE A 235 -10.87 -13.51 -7.83
CA ILE A 235 -11.20 -12.95 -9.13
C ILE A 235 -11.87 -11.61 -8.88
N VAL A 236 -11.31 -10.56 -9.47
CA VAL A 236 -11.95 -9.25 -9.57
C VAL A 236 -12.58 -9.16 -10.96
N GLU A 237 -13.91 -9.16 -11.00
CA GLU A 237 -14.64 -8.89 -12.24
C GLU A 237 -14.66 -7.38 -12.48
N LEU A 238 -13.76 -6.92 -13.36
CA LEU A 238 -13.72 -5.53 -13.82
C LEU A 238 -14.45 -5.39 -15.14
N GLN A 239 -15.20 -4.31 -15.26
CA GLN A 239 -15.86 -3.95 -16.51
C GLN A 239 -14.87 -3.30 -17.47
N LEU A 240 -15.10 -3.49 -18.77
CA LEU A 240 -14.30 -2.83 -19.81
C LEU A 240 -14.56 -1.33 -19.77
N ILE A 241 -13.50 -0.53 -19.78
CA ILE A 241 -13.61 0.93 -19.78
C ILE A 241 -13.88 1.40 -21.21
N ASP A 242 -14.85 2.30 -21.38
CA ASP A 242 -14.95 3.06 -22.63
C ASP A 242 -13.92 4.19 -22.58
N PRO A 243 -12.93 4.25 -23.49
CA PRO A 243 -11.91 5.30 -23.50
C PRO A 243 -12.52 6.71 -23.61
N LYS A 244 -13.71 6.87 -24.21
CA LYS A 244 -14.40 8.17 -24.31
C LYS A 244 -15.02 8.61 -22.98
N SER A 245 -15.18 7.69 -22.03
CA SER A 245 -15.67 7.98 -20.69
C SER A 245 -14.60 8.57 -19.78
N LEU A 246 -13.31 8.40 -20.13
CA LEU A 246 -12.19 9.01 -19.43
C LEU A 246 -12.04 10.48 -19.85
N PHE A 247 -11.85 11.36 -18.88
CA PHE A 247 -11.71 12.81 -19.02
C PHE A 247 -10.51 13.35 -18.21
N GLY A 248 -9.34 12.75 -18.38
CA GLY A 248 -8.08 13.23 -17.78
C GLY A 248 -7.71 12.58 -16.45
N GLN A 249 -8.37 11.50 -16.04
CA GLN A 249 -7.99 10.71 -14.86
C GLN A 249 -6.52 10.25 -14.94
N THR A 250 -6.05 9.85 -16.12
CA THR A 250 -4.64 9.48 -16.37
C THR A 250 -3.69 10.62 -16.03
N ASN A 251 -4.02 11.85 -16.45
CA ASN A 251 -3.22 13.04 -16.15
C ASN A 251 -3.19 13.34 -14.64
N TYR A 252 -4.31 13.16 -13.93
CA TYR A 252 -4.35 13.31 -12.48
C TYR A 252 -3.48 12.26 -11.77
N LEU A 253 -3.52 10.99 -12.20
CA LEU A 253 -2.65 9.95 -11.65
C LEU A 253 -1.18 10.28 -11.86
N ILE A 254 -0.78 10.69 -13.06
CA ILE A 254 0.60 11.14 -13.36
C ILE A 254 0.99 12.31 -12.46
N LYS A 255 0.12 13.31 -12.31
CA LYS A 255 0.37 14.46 -11.44
C LYS A 255 0.54 14.04 -9.99
N ILE A 256 -0.37 13.22 -9.46
CA ILE A 256 -0.32 12.69 -8.09
C ILE A 256 1.00 11.96 -7.85
N MET A 257 1.43 11.10 -8.79
CA MET A 257 2.69 10.38 -8.63
C MET A 257 3.90 11.33 -8.67
N GLY A 258 3.89 12.31 -9.57
CA GLY A 258 4.96 13.32 -9.66
C GLY A 258 5.07 14.15 -8.37
N ASP A 259 3.95 14.71 -7.91
CA ASP A 259 3.86 15.48 -6.67
C ASP A 259 4.25 14.62 -5.45
N PHE A 260 3.82 13.36 -5.41
CA PHE A 260 4.17 12.42 -4.35
C PHE A 260 5.68 12.19 -4.22
N ILE A 261 6.41 12.04 -5.34
CA ILE A 261 7.89 11.92 -5.31
C ILE A 261 8.51 13.15 -4.67
N ASP A 262 8.06 14.34 -5.07
CA ASP A 262 8.61 15.59 -4.55
C ASP A 262 8.29 15.74 -3.06
N TYR A 263 7.09 15.34 -2.61
CA TYR A 263 6.75 15.30 -1.20
C TYR A 263 7.65 14.33 -0.43
N LEU A 264 7.71 13.07 -0.87
CA LEU A 264 8.49 12.03 -0.24
C LEU A 264 9.98 12.40 -0.10
N SER A 265 10.53 13.18 -1.04
CA SER A 265 11.91 13.64 -0.96
C SER A 265 12.19 14.55 0.25
N LYS A 266 11.16 15.24 0.77
CA LYS A 266 11.27 16.23 1.85
C LYS A 266 10.84 15.72 3.22
N TYR A 267 9.96 14.71 3.25
CA TYR A 267 9.58 14.05 4.49
C TYR A 267 10.67 13.09 4.95
N ASP A 268 10.83 13.03 6.27
CA ASP A 268 11.67 12.05 6.95
C ASP A 268 10.79 10.90 7.42
N ILE A 269 11.28 9.67 7.25
CA ILE A 269 10.57 8.47 7.70
C ILE A 269 11.03 8.17 9.12
N GLU A 270 10.11 8.20 10.06
CA GLU A 270 10.38 8.00 11.48
C GLU A 270 10.01 6.59 11.93
N ASN A 271 9.00 5.99 11.30
CA ASN A 271 8.36 4.77 11.79
C ASN A 271 8.16 3.76 10.65
N PHE A 272 8.12 2.47 10.98
CA PHE A 272 7.78 1.41 10.02
C PHE A 272 6.37 1.57 9.43
N ASP A 273 5.40 2.04 10.23
CA ASP A 273 4.03 2.25 9.76
C ASP A 273 3.98 3.22 8.59
N GLN A 274 4.82 4.26 8.59
CA GLN A 274 4.91 5.22 7.49
C GLN A 274 5.43 4.57 6.20
N ILE A 275 6.38 3.63 6.30
CA ILE A 275 6.86 2.85 5.14
C ILE A 275 5.73 1.99 4.59
N ILE A 276 4.99 1.32 5.48
CA ILE A 276 3.85 0.49 5.09
C ILE A 276 2.79 1.34 4.38
N ASP A 277 2.48 2.53 4.90
CA ASP A 277 1.54 3.47 4.28
C ASP A 277 2.01 3.89 2.88
N ILE A 278 3.30 4.21 2.71
CA ILE A 278 3.91 4.51 1.41
C ILE A 278 3.73 3.33 0.45
N LEU A 279 4.07 2.12 0.88
CA LEU A 279 4.00 0.92 0.04
C LEU A 279 2.56 0.58 -0.35
N LYS A 280 1.59 0.73 0.56
CA LYS A 280 0.16 0.56 0.27
C LYS A 280 -0.33 1.56 -0.76
N PHE A 281 0.05 2.83 -0.61
CA PHE A 281 -0.30 3.88 -1.56
C PHE A 281 0.26 3.59 -2.96
N LEU A 282 1.53 3.19 -3.04
CA LEU A 282 2.15 2.80 -4.31
C LEU A 282 1.52 1.56 -4.92
N ALA A 283 1.24 0.53 -4.12
CA ALA A 283 0.55 -0.66 -4.57
C ALA A 283 -0.83 -0.31 -5.16
N ALA A 284 -1.56 0.62 -4.54
CA ALA A 284 -2.85 1.08 -5.08
C ALA A 284 -2.67 1.77 -6.43
N ILE A 285 -1.76 2.72 -6.56
CA ILE A 285 -1.47 3.39 -7.84
C ILE A 285 -1.04 2.39 -8.91
N ASP A 286 -0.16 1.45 -8.56
CA ASP A 286 0.32 0.39 -9.45
C ASP A 286 -0.82 -0.47 -9.99
N ASN A 287 -1.72 -0.91 -9.12
CA ASN A 287 -2.89 -1.69 -9.53
C ASN A 287 -3.75 -0.90 -10.52
N ILE A 288 -3.99 0.40 -10.26
CA ILE A 288 -4.77 1.24 -11.18
C ILE A 288 -4.08 1.35 -12.53
N ILE A 289 -2.79 1.69 -12.55
CA ILE A 289 -2.02 1.90 -13.79
C ILE A 289 -1.90 0.60 -14.58
N SER A 290 -1.59 -0.51 -13.90
CA SER A 290 -1.54 -1.84 -14.52
C SER A 290 -2.86 -2.17 -15.19
N ILE A 291 -4.00 -1.94 -14.54
CA ILE A 291 -5.32 -2.19 -15.13
C ILE A 291 -5.57 -1.27 -16.35
N LEU A 292 -5.17 0.01 -16.28
CA LEU A 292 -5.35 0.93 -17.40
C LEU A 292 -4.47 0.57 -18.60
N ILE A 293 -3.24 0.08 -18.36
CA ILE A 293 -2.31 -0.36 -19.41
C ILE A 293 -2.73 -1.72 -19.98
N ASP A 294 -3.08 -2.69 -19.14
CA ASP A 294 -3.46 -4.04 -19.57
C ASP A 294 -4.74 -4.03 -20.41
N GLN A 295 -5.60 -3.02 -20.26
CA GLN A 295 -6.78 -2.86 -21.11
C GLN A 295 -6.45 -2.50 -22.56
N GLU A 296 -5.19 -2.16 -22.86
CA GLU A 296 -4.71 -1.87 -24.21
C GLU A 296 -4.19 -3.09 -24.97
N GLY A 297 -4.11 -4.26 -24.35
CA GLY A 297 -3.62 -5.46 -25.00
C GLY A 297 -4.45 -5.81 -26.24
N GLU A 298 -3.78 -6.04 -27.37
CA GLU A 298 -4.44 -6.58 -28.56
C GLU A 298 -5.16 -7.88 -28.15
N PRO A 299 -6.41 -8.12 -28.59
CA PRO A 299 -7.03 -9.42 -28.39
C PRO A 299 -6.07 -10.48 -28.95
N ASP A 300 -5.68 -11.45 -28.13
CA ASP A 300 -4.73 -12.50 -28.51
C ASP A 300 -5.03 -12.97 -29.94
N LYS A 301 -4.10 -12.72 -30.86
CA LYS A 301 -4.25 -13.14 -32.28
C LYS A 301 -4.44 -14.65 -32.40
N ASP A 302 -4.06 -15.39 -31.37
CA ASP A 302 -4.20 -16.84 -31.27
C ASP A 302 -5.59 -17.30 -30.79
N GLN A 303 -6.43 -16.40 -30.28
CA GLN A 303 -7.87 -16.63 -30.07
C GLN A 303 -8.68 -16.11 -31.26
N GLU A 304 -8.21 -16.41 -32.48
CA GLU A 304 -9.03 -16.33 -33.67
C GLU A 304 -10.19 -17.34 -33.49
N PHE A 305 -11.27 -16.89 -32.85
CA PHE A 305 -12.53 -17.60 -32.83
C PHE A 305 -12.88 -17.81 -34.29
N LYS A 306 -12.70 -19.05 -34.77
CA LYS A 306 -13.23 -19.51 -36.04
C LYS A 306 -14.74 -19.43 -35.95
N VAL A 307 -15.28 -18.24 -36.21
CA VAL A 307 -16.68 -18.03 -36.53
C VAL A 307 -16.86 -18.53 -37.96
N GLU A 308 -16.71 -19.84 -38.13
CA GLU A 308 -17.18 -20.54 -39.31
C GLU A 308 -18.72 -20.44 -39.24
N ASP A 309 -19.31 -19.76 -40.22
CA ASP A 309 -20.76 -19.79 -40.55
C ASP A 309 -21.73 -18.75 -39.95
N VAL A 310 -21.29 -17.53 -39.63
CA VAL A 310 -22.22 -16.39 -39.57
C VAL A 310 -21.73 -15.29 -40.49
N SER A 311 -22.53 -14.98 -41.51
CA SER A 311 -22.38 -13.81 -42.39
C SER A 311 -22.61 -12.52 -41.59
N GLU A 312 -21.72 -12.24 -40.64
CA GLU A 312 -21.63 -10.96 -39.96
C GLU A 312 -21.26 -9.91 -41.01
N SER A 313 -22.15 -8.93 -41.17
CA SER A 313 -21.95 -7.75 -42.00
C SER A 313 -20.59 -7.11 -41.69
N ILE A 314 -19.84 -6.81 -42.74
CA ILE A 314 -18.52 -6.16 -42.75
C ILE A 314 -18.41 -4.97 -41.76
N ASP A 315 -19.51 -4.25 -41.53
CA ASP A 315 -19.59 -3.12 -40.60
C ASP A 315 -19.28 -3.46 -39.14
N ILE A 316 -19.58 -4.67 -38.65
CA ILE A 316 -19.36 -5.03 -37.23
C ILE A 316 -17.87 -5.29 -36.97
N GLN A 317 -17.16 -5.92 -37.90
CA GLN A 317 -15.71 -6.13 -37.78
C GLN A 317 -14.93 -4.81 -37.86
N GLU A 318 -15.33 -3.89 -38.74
CA GLU A 318 -14.69 -2.58 -38.82
C GLU A 318 -14.90 -1.76 -37.54
N LEU A 319 -16.11 -1.78 -36.96
CA LEU A 319 -16.40 -1.15 -35.67
C LEU A 319 -15.59 -1.79 -34.53
N ARG A 320 -15.45 -3.11 -34.50
CA ARG A 320 -14.66 -3.83 -33.49
C ARG A 320 -13.18 -3.46 -33.57
N ASN A 321 -12.62 -3.42 -34.77
CA ASN A 321 -11.24 -2.99 -35.02
C ASN A 321 -11.04 -1.51 -34.64
N LYS A 322 -12.06 -0.66 -34.86
CA LYS A 322 -12.01 0.76 -34.50
C LYS A 322 -12.10 0.99 -32.99
N ILE A 323 -12.88 0.17 -32.28
CA ILE A 323 -13.00 0.20 -30.81
C ILE A 323 -11.73 -0.34 -30.15
N ASN A 324 -11.16 -1.43 -30.68
CA ASN A 324 -9.95 -2.05 -30.12
C ASN A 324 -8.68 -1.19 -30.29
N ASN A 325 -8.69 -0.21 -31.19
CA ASN A 325 -7.53 0.66 -31.43
C ASN A 325 -7.46 1.90 -30.54
N VAL A 326 -8.47 2.16 -29.68
CA VAL A 326 -8.43 3.34 -28.81
C VAL A 326 -7.67 3.01 -27.53
N LYS A 327 -6.39 3.38 -27.52
CA LYS A 327 -5.53 3.35 -26.34
C LYS A 327 -6.09 4.23 -25.23
N ILE A 328 -6.18 3.68 -24.02
CA ILE A 328 -6.63 4.38 -22.81
C ILE A 328 -5.54 5.31 -22.29
N VAL A 329 -4.30 4.83 -22.31
CA VAL A 329 -3.07 5.51 -21.91
C VAL A 329 -2.22 5.73 -23.16
N ASN A 330 -2.06 6.98 -23.56
CA ASN A 330 -1.25 7.29 -24.73
C ASN A 330 0.24 6.98 -24.47
N ASN A 331 1.03 6.78 -25.53
CA ASN A 331 2.46 6.46 -25.40
C ASN A 331 3.24 7.53 -24.62
N THR A 332 2.86 8.81 -24.71
CA THR A 332 3.50 9.90 -23.98
C THR A 332 3.25 9.80 -22.47
N GLU A 333 2.04 9.42 -22.07
CA GLU A 333 1.66 9.16 -20.68
C GLU A 333 2.43 7.96 -20.13
N LYS A 334 2.57 6.88 -20.92
CA LYS A 334 3.39 5.71 -20.52
C LYS A 334 4.83 6.08 -20.22
N ILE A 335 5.49 6.81 -21.12
CA ILE A 335 6.88 7.27 -20.92
C ILE A 335 7.01 8.15 -19.67
N ARG A 336 6.03 9.02 -19.41
CA ARG A 336 6.00 9.85 -18.18
C ARG A 336 5.85 8.99 -16.94
N MET A 337 4.93 8.03 -16.95
CA MET A 337 4.72 7.10 -15.84
C MET A 337 5.98 6.27 -15.56
N GLU A 338 6.62 5.71 -16.59
CA GLU A 338 7.86 4.93 -16.47
C GLU A 338 8.99 5.75 -15.83
N SER A 339 9.18 7.00 -16.28
CA SER A 339 10.17 7.91 -15.70
C SER A 339 9.90 8.21 -14.22
N ILE A 340 8.63 8.45 -13.88
CA ILE A 340 8.19 8.71 -12.49
C ILE A 340 8.42 7.46 -11.63
N ILE A 341 7.98 6.29 -12.08
CA ILE A 341 8.14 5.00 -11.38
C ILE A 341 9.61 4.72 -11.07
N THR A 342 10.49 4.89 -12.05
CA THR A 342 11.94 4.68 -11.87
C THR A 342 12.49 5.61 -10.78
N ARG A 343 12.09 6.89 -10.79
CA ARG A 343 12.50 7.86 -9.77
C ARG A 343 11.93 7.53 -8.39
N THR A 344 10.67 7.09 -8.31
CA THR A 344 10.03 6.62 -7.07
C THR A 344 10.81 5.47 -6.45
N LYS A 345 11.20 4.46 -7.26
CA LYS A 345 11.99 3.31 -6.80
C LYS A 345 13.30 3.73 -6.16
N LEU A 346 14.08 4.55 -6.87
CA LEU A 346 15.37 5.02 -6.37
C LEU A 346 15.20 5.80 -5.07
N LEU A 347 14.20 6.69 -5.01
CA LEU A 347 13.94 7.52 -3.84
C LEU A 347 13.54 6.69 -2.61
N ILE A 348 12.64 5.72 -2.77
CA ILE A 348 12.17 4.91 -1.63
C ILE A 348 13.23 3.94 -1.15
N THR A 349 14.01 3.34 -2.07
CA THR A 349 15.15 2.51 -1.67
C THR A 349 16.12 3.34 -0.82
N ASN A 350 16.46 4.55 -1.27
CA ASN A 350 17.32 5.44 -0.51
C ASN A 350 16.70 5.84 0.85
N LYS A 351 15.42 6.24 0.86
CA LYS A 351 14.72 6.62 2.11
C LYS A 351 14.62 5.46 3.10
N PHE A 352 14.45 4.24 2.61
CA PHE A 352 14.45 3.04 3.44
C PHE A 352 15.83 2.74 4.01
N ASP A 353 16.90 2.88 3.22
CA ASP A 353 18.27 2.73 3.70
C ASP A 353 18.63 3.78 4.77
N GLU A 354 18.23 5.04 4.54
CA GLU A 354 18.35 6.12 5.54
C GLU A 354 17.64 5.77 6.84
N PHE A 355 16.38 5.34 6.76
CA PHE A 355 15.59 4.89 7.91
C PHE A 355 16.25 3.71 8.64
N LYS A 356 16.67 2.67 7.91
CA LYS A 356 17.35 1.50 8.46
C LYS A 356 18.60 1.88 9.24
N ASN A 357 19.45 2.73 8.65
CA ASN A 357 20.68 3.20 9.30
C ASN A 357 20.39 4.01 10.57
N LYS A 358 19.36 4.87 10.53
CA LYS A 358 18.90 5.63 11.70
C LYS A 358 18.43 4.71 12.81
N SER A 359 17.53 3.76 12.51
CA SER A 359 17.00 2.81 13.50
C SER A 359 18.09 1.92 14.11
N ILE A 360 19.08 1.46 13.32
CA ILE A 360 20.23 0.70 13.84
C ILE A 360 21.06 1.56 14.79
N SER A 361 21.28 2.83 14.44
CA SER A 361 22.07 3.77 15.25
C SER A 361 21.39 4.07 16.59
N GLU A 362 20.09 4.35 16.57
CA GLU A 362 19.27 4.57 17.76
C GLU A 362 19.23 3.33 18.66
N PHE A 363 19.03 2.15 18.06
CA PHE A 363 19.07 0.89 18.80
C PHE A 363 20.41 0.68 19.52
N ASN A 364 21.54 0.87 18.82
CA ASN A 364 22.86 0.74 19.42
C ASN A 364 23.11 1.78 20.53
N LEU A 365 22.57 2.99 20.40
CA LEU A 365 22.70 4.04 21.41
C LEU A 365 21.89 3.72 22.67
N ASN A 366 20.64 3.29 22.52
CA ASN A 366 19.78 2.86 23.63
C ASN A 366 20.42 1.70 24.40
N LEU A 367 20.96 0.74 23.66
CA LEU A 367 21.64 -0.43 24.20
C LEU A 367 22.92 -0.06 24.96
N LYS A 368 23.70 0.90 24.45
CA LYS A 368 24.88 1.44 25.15
C LYS A 368 24.48 2.14 26.46
N ASN A 369 23.39 2.90 26.44
CA ASN A 369 22.88 3.59 27.63
C ASN A 369 22.39 2.58 28.69
N GLU A 370 21.71 1.52 28.27
CA GLU A 370 21.28 0.44 29.16
C GLU A 370 22.48 -0.26 29.83
N ILE A 371 23.53 -0.56 29.07
CA ILE A 371 24.77 -1.14 29.61
C ILE A 371 25.42 -0.21 30.62
N ILE A 372 25.50 1.09 30.34
CA ILE A 372 26.08 2.08 31.27
C ILE A 372 25.25 2.12 32.57
N ASN A 373 23.93 2.10 32.47
CA ASN A 373 23.04 2.11 33.62
C ASN A 373 23.15 0.82 34.45
N ASN A 374 23.26 -0.34 33.80
CA ASN A 374 23.46 -1.62 34.48
C ASN A 374 24.84 -1.70 35.15
N LYS A 375 25.90 -1.20 34.51
CA LYS A 375 27.24 -1.07 35.14
C LYS A 375 27.21 -0.17 36.37
N ARG A 376 26.50 0.96 36.32
CA ARG A 376 26.32 1.84 37.49
C ARG A 376 25.60 1.10 38.63
N LYS A 377 24.55 0.35 38.33
CA LYS A 377 23.82 -0.47 39.34
C LYS A 377 24.66 -1.61 39.91
N LEU A 378 25.51 -2.28 39.12
CA LEU A 378 26.40 -3.32 39.62
C LEU A 378 27.56 -2.74 40.45
N SER A 379 28.10 -1.58 40.05
CA SER A 379 29.20 -0.94 40.78
C SER A 379 28.82 -0.52 42.22
N SER A 380 27.53 -0.44 42.55
CA SER A 380 27.07 -0.26 43.93
C SER A 380 27.02 -1.53 44.78
N ASN A 381 27.18 -2.73 44.19
CA ASN A 381 27.05 -4.04 44.86
C ASN A 381 28.34 -4.88 44.79
N ILE A 382 29.50 -4.26 45.02
CA ILE A 382 30.83 -4.88 44.89
C ILE A 382 30.97 -6.07 45.86
N LYS A 383 31.02 -7.29 45.31
CA LYS A 383 31.85 -8.41 45.79
C LYS A 383 32.07 -9.57 44.81
N ASP A 384 31.31 -9.69 43.71
CA ASP A 384 31.47 -10.79 42.73
C ASP A 384 31.55 -10.27 41.28
N GLU A 385 32.75 -10.01 40.73
CA GLU A 385 32.93 -9.32 39.42
C GLU A 385 33.06 -10.25 38.19
N ASP A 386 33.49 -11.50 38.32
CA ASP A 386 34.07 -12.22 37.17
C ASP A 386 33.07 -12.88 36.19
N ASN A 387 31.78 -13.06 36.55
CA ASN A 387 30.80 -13.78 35.70
C ASN A 387 29.80 -12.91 34.93
N SER A 388 29.83 -11.57 35.08
CA SER A 388 28.75 -10.69 34.59
C SER A 388 28.90 -10.21 33.14
N THR A 389 30.11 -10.20 32.58
CA THR A 389 30.40 -9.61 31.26
C THR A 389 29.93 -10.46 30.08
N SER A 390 29.95 -11.79 30.20
CA SER A 390 29.58 -12.71 29.10
C SER A 390 28.09 -12.67 28.75
N ASN A 391 27.21 -12.42 29.73
CA ASN A 391 25.76 -12.42 29.53
C ASN A 391 25.30 -11.17 28.74
N ILE A 392 25.96 -10.03 28.96
CA ILE A 392 25.65 -8.76 28.27
C ILE A 392 25.94 -8.90 26.77
N ASP A 393 27.10 -9.44 26.39
CA ASP A 393 27.46 -9.64 24.98
C ASP A 393 26.50 -10.60 24.25
N HIS A 394 25.96 -11.59 24.96
CA HIS A 394 24.98 -12.50 24.40
C HIS A 394 23.63 -11.79 24.12
N GLN A 395 23.16 -10.95 25.03
CA GLN A 395 21.93 -10.16 24.81
C GLN A 395 22.09 -9.14 23.68
N LEU A 396 23.26 -8.50 23.56
CA LEU A 396 23.62 -7.62 22.45
C LEU A 396 23.47 -8.32 21.09
N LYS A 397 24.03 -9.52 20.97
CA LYS A 397 23.96 -10.31 19.74
C LYS A 397 22.52 -10.72 19.41
N LYS A 398 21.75 -11.14 20.42
CA LYS A 398 20.34 -11.54 20.21
C LYS A 398 19.46 -10.39 19.71
N GLY A 399 19.59 -9.20 20.31
CA GLY A 399 18.82 -8.02 19.89
C GLY A 399 19.13 -7.57 18.45
N ARG A 400 20.41 -7.57 18.06
CA ARG A 400 20.82 -7.26 16.68
C ARG A 400 20.27 -8.26 15.66
N ASN A 401 20.24 -9.55 16.00
CA ASN A 401 19.72 -10.59 15.11
C ASN A 401 18.21 -10.40 14.86
N ASN A 402 17.44 -10.02 15.89
CA ASN A 402 16.01 -9.74 15.73
C ASN A 402 15.76 -8.54 14.81
N LEU A 403 16.49 -7.44 15.02
CA LEU A 403 16.34 -6.24 14.19
C LEU A 403 16.74 -6.51 12.73
N SER A 404 17.82 -7.28 12.52
CA SER A 404 18.24 -7.70 11.18
C SER A 404 17.20 -8.56 10.47
N HIS A 405 16.51 -9.44 11.21
CA HIS A 405 15.44 -10.26 10.65
C HIS A 405 14.26 -9.39 10.19
N ILE A 406 13.84 -8.44 11.02
CA ILE A 406 12.76 -7.50 10.69
C ILE A 406 13.12 -6.71 9.42
N PHE A 407 14.31 -6.12 9.35
CA PHE A 407 14.72 -5.38 8.15
C PHE A 407 14.76 -6.25 6.90
N SER A 408 15.23 -7.50 7.02
CA SER A 408 15.25 -8.43 5.89
C SER A 408 13.84 -8.72 5.35
N GLU A 409 12.84 -8.82 6.22
CA GLU A 409 11.44 -9.02 5.83
C GLU A 409 10.90 -7.80 5.06
N TYR A 410 11.20 -6.58 5.53
CA TYR A 410 10.80 -5.35 4.85
C TYR A 410 11.57 -5.11 3.54
N GLU A 411 12.85 -5.46 3.45
CA GLU A 411 13.61 -5.39 2.19
C GLU A 411 12.97 -6.26 1.11
N VAL A 412 12.50 -7.45 1.50
CA VAL A 412 11.76 -8.35 0.61
C VAL A 412 10.46 -7.71 0.17
N LEU A 413 9.66 -7.15 1.09
CA LEU A 413 8.40 -6.47 0.74
C LEU A 413 8.61 -5.26 -0.19
N ILE A 414 9.65 -4.47 0.07
CA ILE A 414 10.04 -3.34 -0.79
C ILE A 414 10.43 -3.88 -2.17
N GLY A 415 11.26 -4.92 -2.22
CA GLY A 415 11.64 -5.61 -3.45
C GLY A 415 10.43 -6.10 -4.25
N GLU A 416 9.49 -6.79 -3.61
CA GLU A 416 8.26 -7.30 -4.23
C GLU A 416 7.40 -6.18 -4.84
N VAL A 417 7.17 -5.10 -4.08
CA VAL A 417 6.40 -3.96 -4.57
C VAL A 417 7.06 -3.36 -5.81
N TYR A 418 8.39 -3.28 -5.84
CA TYR A 418 9.13 -2.69 -6.95
C TYR A 418 9.32 -3.58 -8.17
N GLU A 419 9.61 -4.87 -7.98
CA GLU A 419 9.66 -5.82 -9.11
C GLU A 419 8.29 -5.91 -9.77
N GLY A 420 7.20 -5.94 -8.99
CA GLY A 420 5.83 -5.92 -9.52
C GLY A 420 5.51 -4.68 -10.36
N ILE A 421 5.91 -3.48 -9.91
CA ILE A 421 5.68 -2.23 -10.65
C ILE A 421 6.57 -2.17 -11.91
N ILE A 422 7.86 -2.47 -11.80
CA ILE A 422 8.81 -2.31 -12.91
C ILE A 422 8.60 -3.36 -13.99
N ASP A 423 8.45 -4.64 -13.64
CA ASP A 423 8.32 -5.70 -14.64
C ASP A 423 7.06 -5.49 -15.53
N ARG A 424 6.02 -4.86 -14.98
CA ARG A 424 4.77 -4.57 -15.73
C ARG A 424 4.75 -3.23 -16.42
N THR A 425 5.53 -2.27 -15.95
CA THR A 425 5.68 -0.97 -16.63
C THR A 425 6.84 -0.95 -17.62
N SER A 426 7.73 -1.96 -17.59
CA SER A 426 8.72 -2.18 -18.63
C SER A 426 8.01 -2.56 -19.93
N ILE A 427 8.16 -1.68 -20.93
CA ILE A 427 7.55 -1.73 -22.27
C ILE A 427 8.16 -2.85 -23.11
#